data_AF-A0ABD2ZNX3-F1
#
_entry.id   AF-A0ABD2ZNX3-F1
#
_cell.length_a   1.000
_cell.length_b   1.000
_cell.length_c   1.000
_cell.angle_alpha   90.00
_cell.angle_beta   90.00
_cell.angle_gamma   90.00
#
_symmetry.space_group_name_H-M   'P 1'
#
loop_
_entity.id
_entity.type
_entity.pdbx_description
1 polymer ?
#
loop_
_entity_poly.entity_id
_entity_poly.type
_entity_poly.pdbx_seq_one_letter_code
_entity_poly.pdbx_strand_id
1 'polypeptide(L)'
;MLGMMLGYTVEIENLKSKIDIYRNGLQQWSIKMFRNMKRHIYEITKRIELLSKGKINDSINAELAFLHHQLEELLEKKDTKWKQRSKMHWMYEGYQNTSYFHACASERRMINTIIGLQNTGEFWCTKDIEIQ
;
A
#
# COMPACT_ATOMS: atom_id res chain seq x y z
N MET A 1 -14.83 -30.06 -36.79
CA MET A 1 -14.47 -30.06 -35.36
C MET A 1 -13.01 -29.65 -35.13
N LEU A 2 -12.02 -30.30 -35.76
CA LEU A 2 -10.59 -29.93 -35.64
C LEU A 2 -10.26 -28.50 -36.10
N GLY A 3 -10.85 -28.03 -37.20
CA GLY A 3 -10.64 -26.65 -37.68
C GLY A 3 -11.16 -25.55 -36.74
N MET A 4 -12.23 -25.82 -35.98
CA MET A 4 -12.74 -24.89 -34.96
C MET A 4 -11.82 -24.88 -33.72
N MET A 5 -11.32 -26.04 -33.29
CA MET A 5 -10.32 -26.12 -32.21
C MET A 5 -9.03 -25.36 -32.55
N LEU A 6 -8.52 -25.52 -33.77
CA LEU A 6 -7.33 -24.79 -34.24
C LEU A 6 -7.55 -23.28 -34.32
N GLY A 7 -8.73 -22.83 -34.74
CA GLY A 7 -9.10 -21.40 -34.72
C GLY A 7 -9.10 -20.81 -33.31
N TYR A 8 -9.74 -21.50 -32.35
CA TYR A 8 -9.76 -21.08 -30.95
C TYR A 8 -8.37 -21.04 -30.31
N THR A 9 -7.48 -21.99 -30.62
CA THR A 9 -6.12 -21.99 -30.08
C THR A 9 -5.30 -20.80 -30.57
N VAL A 10 -5.43 -20.44 -31.85
CA VAL A 10 -4.74 -19.27 -32.44
C VAL A 10 -5.25 -17.96 -31.84
N GLU A 11 -6.55 -17.87 -31.58
CA GLU A 11 -7.17 -16.68 -30.98
C GLU A 11 -6.72 -16.48 -29.53
N ILE A 12 -6.62 -17.57 -28.75
CA ILE A 12 -6.09 -17.56 -27.38
C ILE A 12 -4.61 -17.16 -27.36
N GLU A 13 -3.78 -17.67 -28.28
CA GLU A 13 -2.37 -17.29 -28.38
C GLU A 13 -2.19 -15.81 -28.71
N ASN A 14 -3.00 -15.28 -29.62
CA ASN A 14 -2.99 -13.86 -29.97
C ASN A 14 -3.39 -12.98 -28.76
N LEU A 15 -4.42 -13.39 -28.01
CA LEU A 15 -4.81 -12.70 -26.77
C LEU A 15 -3.70 -12.72 -25.73
N LYS A 16 -3.04 -13.86 -25.51
CA LYS A 16 -1.90 -13.97 -24.59
C LYS A 16 -0.77 -13.02 -25.00
N SER A 17 -0.40 -13.01 -26.28
CA SER A 17 0.64 -12.14 -26.81
C SER A 17 0.32 -10.65 -26.58
N LYS A 18 -0.92 -10.23 -26.86
CA LYS A 18 -1.36 -8.86 -26.58
C LYS A 18 -1.27 -8.51 -25.09
N ILE A 19 -1.75 -9.40 -24.21
CA ILE A 19 -1.67 -9.20 -22.76
C ILE A 19 -0.21 -9.04 -22.31
N ASP A 20 0.70 -9.86 -22.84
CA ASP A 20 2.11 -9.78 -22.48
C ASP A 20 2.77 -8.47 -22.95
N ILE A 21 2.43 -7.97 -24.14
CA ILE A 21 2.89 -6.67 -24.62
C ILE A 21 2.44 -5.55 -23.68
N TYR A 22 1.16 -5.51 -23.32
CA TYR A 22 0.63 -4.50 -22.40
C TYR A 22 1.24 -4.63 -21.00
N ARG A 23 1.39 -5.86 -20.48
CA ARG A 23 2.03 -6.13 -19.19
C ARG A 23 3.45 -5.58 -19.16
N ASN A 24 4.25 -5.86 -20.19
CA ASN A 24 5.62 -5.41 -20.30
C ASN A 24 5.69 -3.87 -20.39
N GLY A 25 4.84 -3.25 -21.20
CA GLY A 25 4.75 -1.79 -21.29
C GLY A 25 4.39 -1.13 -19.97
N LEU A 26 3.38 -1.66 -19.26
CA LEU A 26 2.97 -1.19 -17.93
C LEU A 26 4.07 -1.40 -16.88
N GLN A 27 4.80 -2.51 -16.94
CA GLN A 27 5.91 -2.78 -16.03
C GLN A 27 7.05 -1.78 -16.24
N GLN A 28 7.42 -1.49 -17.49
CA GLN A 28 8.44 -0.48 -17.80
C GLN A 28 7.99 0.93 -17.38
N TRP A 29 6.76 1.30 -17.69
CA TRP A 29 6.18 2.58 -17.26
C TRP A 29 6.21 2.71 -15.73
N SER A 30 5.77 1.67 -15.02
CA SER A 30 5.81 1.59 -13.55
C SER A 30 7.23 1.77 -13.02
N ILE A 31 8.21 1.02 -13.54
CA ILE A 31 9.61 1.15 -13.13
C ILE A 31 10.09 2.58 -13.36
N LYS A 32 9.85 3.16 -14.53
CA LYS A 32 10.30 4.52 -14.87
C LYS A 32 9.68 5.56 -13.92
N MET A 33 8.36 5.55 -13.74
CA MET A 33 7.66 6.49 -12.87
C MET A 33 8.13 6.37 -11.41
N PHE A 34 8.21 5.14 -10.88
CA PHE A 34 8.49 4.94 -9.46
C PHE A 34 9.97 4.97 -9.11
N ARG A 35 10.86 4.58 -10.02
CA ARG A 35 12.30 4.76 -9.83
C ARG A 35 12.65 6.24 -9.85
N ASN A 36 12.05 7.02 -10.75
CA ASN A 36 12.20 8.46 -10.78
C ASN A 36 11.62 9.12 -9.53
N MET A 37 10.44 8.70 -9.05
CA MET A 37 9.86 9.19 -7.80
C MET A 37 10.78 8.96 -6.58
N LYS A 38 11.30 7.74 -6.40
CA LYS A 38 12.23 7.43 -5.30
C LYS A 38 13.50 8.29 -5.38
N ARG A 39 14.05 8.45 -6.60
CA ARG A 39 15.22 9.30 -6.85
C ARG A 39 14.92 10.76 -6.53
N HIS A 40 13.77 11.27 -6.95
CA HIS A 40 13.37 12.66 -6.74
C HIS A 40 13.17 12.97 -5.26
N ILE A 41 12.53 12.07 -4.51
CA ILE A 41 12.44 12.16 -3.04
C ILE A 41 13.85 12.27 -2.44
N TYR A 42 14.78 11.39 -2.82
CA TYR A 42 16.15 11.42 -2.31
C TYR A 42 16.87 12.73 -2.64
N GLU A 43 16.76 13.22 -3.88
CA GLU A 43 17.37 14.47 -4.33
C GLU A 43 16.83 15.69 -3.57
N ILE A 44 15.51 15.78 -3.38
CA ILE A 44 14.87 16.85 -2.61
C ILE A 44 15.28 16.79 -1.13
N THR A 45 15.23 15.62 -0.50
CA THR A 45 15.65 15.47 0.90
C THR A 45 17.10 15.90 1.10
N LYS A 46 18.00 15.48 0.19
CA LYS A 46 19.40 15.89 0.23
C LYS A 46 19.58 17.40 0.04
N ARG A 47 18.79 18.02 -0.84
CA ARG A 47 18.81 19.48 -1.05
C ARG A 47 18.36 20.23 0.21
N ILE A 48 17.28 19.78 0.85
CA ILE A 48 16.81 20.32 2.12
C ILE A 48 17.92 20.21 3.18
N GLU A 49 18.53 19.03 3.36
CA GLU A 49 19.62 18.84 4.33
C GLU A 49 20.82 19.77 4.10
N LEU A 50 21.17 20.03 2.84
CA LEU A 50 22.26 20.95 2.48
C LEU A 50 21.90 22.40 2.83
N LEU A 51 20.69 22.84 2.48
CA LEU A 51 20.21 24.20 2.75
C LEU A 51 20.03 24.46 4.25
N SER A 52 19.56 23.47 5.01
CA SER A 52 19.40 23.57 6.47
C SER A 52 20.73 23.69 7.23
N LYS A 53 21.85 23.27 6.64
CA LYS A 53 23.20 23.41 7.24
C LYS A 53 23.85 24.76 6.93
N GLY A 54 23.31 25.53 5.99
CA GLY A 54 23.84 26.83 5.58
C GLY A 54 23.37 27.98 6.47
N LYS A 55 23.86 29.19 6.19
CA LYS A 55 23.29 30.41 6.78
C LYS A 55 21.90 30.65 6.20
N ILE A 56 20.91 30.72 7.07
CA ILE A 56 19.52 30.97 6.69
C ILE A 56 19.36 32.43 6.25
N ASN A 57 18.69 32.63 5.12
CA ASN A 57 18.20 33.92 4.65
C ASN A 57 16.81 33.74 4.03
N ASP A 58 16.13 34.84 3.70
CA ASP A 58 14.74 34.79 3.21
C ASP A 58 14.61 34.02 1.89
N SER A 59 15.61 34.10 1.01
CA SER A 59 15.64 33.34 -0.24
C SER A 59 15.76 31.84 0.00
N ILE A 60 16.60 31.42 0.95
CA ILE A 60 16.79 30.02 1.32
C ILE A 60 15.54 29.49 2.03
N ASN A 61 14.89 30.30 2.86
CA ASN A 61 13.62 29.94 3.49
C ASN A 61 12.51 29.71 2.46
N ALA A 62 12.42 30.57 1.43
CA ALA A 62 11.48 30.38 0.34
C ALA A 62 11.77 29.09 -0.45
N GLU A 63 13.04 28.80 -0.75
CA GLU A 63 13.45 27.56 -1.42
C GLU A 63 13.13 26.33 -0.56
N LEU A 64 13.41 26.38 0.74
CA LEU A 64 13.09 25.30 1.69
C LEU A 64 11.59 25.02 1.75
N ALA A 65 10.76 26.07 1.86
CA ALA A 65 9.30 25.92 1.87
C ALA A 65 8.79 25.24 0.59
N PHE A 66 9.32 25.65 -0.57
CA PHE A 66 8.98 25.05 -1.86
C PHE A 66 9.42 23.58 -1.95
N LEU A 67 10.63 23.25 -1.49
CA LEU A 67 11.14 21.88 -1.49
C LEU A 67 10.37 20.97 -0.52
N HIS A 68 9.99 21.47 0.66
CA HIS A 68 9.15 20.74 1.60
C HIS A 68 7.78 20.42 1.00
N HIS A 69 7.15 21.40 0.33
CA HIS A 69 5.88 21.17 -0.35
C HIS A 69 5.99 20.11 -1.46
N GLN A 70 7.02 20.19 -2.31
CA GLN A 70 7.25 19.16 -3.34
C GLN A 70 7.52 17.77 -2.74
N LEU A 71 8.25 17.70 -1.62
CA LEU A 71 8.48 16.45 -0.92
C LEU A 71 7.18 15.84 -0.40
N GLU A 72 6.31 16.67 0.19
CA GLU A 72 5.00 16.25 0.70
C GLU A 72 4.12 15.65 -0.41
N GLU A 73 4.02 16.31 -1.57
CA GLU A 73 3.27 15.78 -2.72
C GLU A 73 3.80 14.42 -3.20
N LEU A 74 5.13 14.24 -3.22
CA LEU A 74 5.75 12.98 -3.64
C LEU A 74 5.50 11.87 -2.62
N LEU A 75 5.51 12.20 -1.33
CA LEU A 75 5.19 11.27 -0.26
C LEU A 75 3.70 10.87 -0.30
N GLU A 76 2.80 11.81 -0.55
CA GLU A 76 1.36 11.51 -0.70
C GLU A 76 1.09 10.54 -1.86
N LYS A 77 1.75 10.76 -3.01
CA LYS A 77 1.68 9.85 -4.17
C LYS A 77 2.21 8.45 -3.82
N LYS A 78 3.31 8.39 -3.06
CA LYS A 78 3.88 7.13 -2.58
C LYS A 78 2.91 6.43 -1.62
N ASP A 79 2.29 7.15 -0.70
CA ASP A 79 1.35 6.60 0.29
C ASP A 79 0.08 6.08 -0.37
N THR A 80 -0.48 6.82 -1.33
CA THR A 80 -1.62 6.38 -2.13
C THR A 80 -1.33 5.04 -2.82
N LYS A 81 -0.14 4.90 -3.39
CA LYS A 81 0.30 3.63 -3.99
C LYS A 81 0.39 2.51 -2.95
N TRP A 82 0.95 2.77 -1.77
CA TRP A 82 1.02 1.77 -0.70
C TRP A 82 -0.37 1.34 -0.23
N LYS A 83 -1.32 2.28 -0.09
CA LYS A 83 -2.72 1.99 0.23
C LYS A 83 -3.38 1.10 -0.84
N GLN A 84 -3.19 1.42 -2.13
CA GLN A 84 -3.70 0.60 -3.23
C GLN A 84 -3.14 -0.83 -3.20
N ARG A 85 -1.83 -0.98 -2.97
CA ARG A 85 -1.18 -2.29 -2.89
C ARG A 85 -1.60 -3.09 -1.67
N SER A 86 -1.73 -2.44 -0.51
CA SER A 86 -2.23 -3.08 0.70
C SER A 86 -3.66 -3.59 0.51
N LYS A 87 -4.55 -2.80 -0.10
CA LYS A 87 -5.92 -3.22 -0.43
C LYS A 87 -5.94 -4.40 -1.41
N MET A 88 -5.09 -4.36 -2.44
CA MET A 88 -4.97 -5.47 -3.41
C MET A 88 -4.46 -6.74 -2.74
N HIS A 89 -3.45 -6.62 -1.87
CA HIS A 89 -2.91 -7.73 -1.11
C HIS A 89 -3.96 -8.32 -0.17
N TRP A 90 -4.67 -7.47 0.59
CA TRP A 90 -5.80 -7.91 1.42
C TRP A 90 -6.87 -8.64 0.62
N MET A 91 -7.26 -8.11 -0.55
CA MET A 91 -8.24 -8.74 -1.41
C MET A 91 -7.75 -10.12 -1.88
N TYR A 92 -6.52 -10.21 -2.39
CA TYR A 92 -5.95 -11.46 -2.88
C TYR A 92 -5.84 -12.54 -1.77
N GLU A 93 -5.27 -12.18 -0.63
CA GLU A 93 -5.10 -13.08 0.52
C GLU A 93 -6.46 -13.48 1.14
N GLY A 94 -7.40 -12.52 1.20
CA GLY A 94 -8.75 -12.76 1.72
C GLY A 94 -9.58 -13.70 0.83
N TYR A 95 -9.39 -13.68 -0.49
CA TYR A 95 -10.03 -14.64 -1.40
C TYR A 95 -9.39 -16.03 -1.33
N GLN A 96 -8.14 -16.16 -0.89
CA GLN A 96 -7.41 -17.43 -0.88
C GLN A 96 -7.41 -18.17 0.46
N ASN A 97 -8.13 -17.66 1.48
CA ASN A 97 -8.21 -18.28 2.81
C ASN A 97 -6.81 -18.66 3.35
N THR A 98 -5.84 -17.76 3.18
CA THR A 98 -4.43 -18.05 3.46
C THR A 98 -4.14 -18.07 4.96
N SER A 99 -3.04 -18.73 5.36
CA SER A 99 -2.60 -18.77 6.76
C SER A 99 -2.40 -17.37 7.35
N TYR A 100 -2.02 -16.38 6.54
CA TYR A 100 -1.92 -14.98 6.92
C TYR A 100 -3.29 -14.39 7.33
N PHE A 101 -4.35 -14.67 6.56
CA PHE A 101 -5.71 -14.26 6.94
C PHE A 101 -6.12 -14.87 8.27
N HIS A 102 -5.89 -16.17 8.47
CA HIS A 102 -6.19 -16.83 9.73
C HIS A 102 -5.37 -16.26 10.90
N ALA A 103 -4.11 -15.89 10.68
CA ALA A 103 -3.28 -15.24 11.69
C ALA A 103 -3.82 -13.84 12.06
N CYS A 104 -4.10 -12.98 11.08
CA CYS A 104 -4.66 -11.64 11.33
C CYS A 104 -6.07 -11.70 11.94
N ALA A 105 -6.91 -12.65 11.51
CA ALA A 105 -8.24 -12.85 12.09
C ALA A 105 -8.15 -13.35 13.54
N SER A 106 -7.20 -14.24 13.84
CA SER A 106 -6.94 -14.72 15.20
C SER A 106 -6.39 -13.62 16.09
N GLU A 107 -5.49 -12.78 15.58
CA GLU A 107 -4.96 -11.61 16.31
C GLU A 107 -6.07 -10.60 16.60
N ARG A 108 -6.91 -10.27 15.60
CA ARG A 108 -8.11 -9.43 15.83
C ARG A 108 -9.07 -10.04 16.82
N ARG A 109 -9.31 -11.36 16.75
CA ARG A 109 -10.14 -12.06 17.73
C ARG A 109 -9.53 -11.91 19.12
N MET A 110 -8.23 -12.12 19.28
CA MET A 110 -7.55 -11.99 20.58
C MET A 110 -7.68 -10.57 21.15
N ILE A 111 -7.45 -9.54 20.33
CA ILE A 111 -7.52 -8.13 20.75
C ILE A 111 -8.95 -7.71 21.06
N ASN A 112 -9.92 -8.13 20.22
CA ASN A 112 -11.32 -7.70 20.35
C ASN A 112 -12.16 -8.61 21.26
N THR A 113 -11.58 -9.70 21.79
CA THR A 113 -12.29 -10.54 22.76
C THR A 113 -12.38 -9.77 24.06
N ILE A 114 -13.59 -9.35 24.41
CA ILE A 114 -13.89 -8.81 25.73
C ILE A 114 -13.83 -9.99 26.71
N ILE A 115 -12.78 -10.01 27.52
CA ILE A 115 -12.51 -11.10 28.49
C ILE A 115 -13.43 -10.98 29.71
N GLY A 116 -13.90 -9.77 30.00
CA GLY A 116 -14.84 -9.49 31.08
C GLY A 116 -15.29 -8.03 31.06
N LEU A 117 -16.32 -7.73 31.85
CA LEU A 117 -16.86 -6.40 32.04
C LEU A 117 -16.75 -6.03 33.52
N GLN A 118 -16.47 -4.76 33.80
CA GLN A 118 -16.44 -4.25 35.18
C GLN A 118 -17.84 -3.80 35.58
N ASN A 119 -18.36 -4.33 36.70
CA ASN A 119 -19.66 -3.93 37.24
C ASN A 119 -19.53 -2.59 38.02
N THR A 120 -20.65 -1.92 38.29
CA THR A 120 -20.79 -0.69 39.08
C THR A 120 -20.15 -0.74 40.47
N GLY A 121 -19.95 -1.94 41.04
CA GLY A 121 -19.19 -2.16 42.27
C GLY A 121 -17.68 -2.38 42.09
N GLU A 122 -17.12 -2.03 40.93
CA GLU A 122 -15.71 -2.21 40.53
C GLU A 122 -15.21 -3.66 40.38
N PHE A 123 -16.06 -4.67 40.54
CA PHE A 123 -15.68 -6.07 40.36
C PHE A 123 -15.60 -6.47 38.88
N TRP A 124 -14.57 -7.24 38.51
CA TRP A 124 -14.33 -7.72 37.15
C TRP A 124 -15.04 -9.06 36.91
N CYS A 125 -16.05 -9.07 36.05
CA CYS A 125 -16.90 -10.22 35.78
C CYS A 125 -16.54 -10.83 34.42
N THR A 126 -16.21 -12.13 34.40
CA THR A 126 -15.82 -12.86 33.17
C THR A 126 -16.87 -13.88 32.73
N LYS A 127 -17.96 -14.04 33.50
CA LYS A 127 -19.06 -14.97 33.23
C LYS A 127 -20.33 -14.19 32.91
N ASP A 128 -21.08 -14.62 31.90
CA ASP A 128 -22.34 -13.99 31.47
C ASP A 128 -23.43 -13.94 32.56
N ILE A 129 -23.25 -14.68 33.67
CA ILE A 129 -24.22 -14.82 34.77
C ILE A 129 -24.24 -13.60 35.72
N GLU A 130 -23.27 -12.67 35.62
CA GLU A 130 -23.13 -11.55 36.57
C GLU A 130 -23.45 -10.16 35.98
N ILE A 131 -23.92 -10.10 34.73
CA ILE A 131 -24.34 -8.85 34.08
C ILE A 131 -25.85 -8.69 34.33
N GLN A 132 -26.22 -7.96 35.39
CA GLN A 132 -27.59 -7.50 35.65
C GLN A 132 -27.84 -6.12 35.04
#